data_AF-A0AA35RTU7-F1
#
_entry.id   AF-A0AA35RTU7-F1
#
_cell.length_a   1.000
_cell.length_b   1.000
_cell.length_c   1.000
_cell.angle_alpha   90.00
_cell.angle_beta   90.00
_cell.angle_gamma   90.00
#
_symmetry.space_group_name_H-M   'P 1'
#
loop_
_entity.id
_entity.type
_entity.pdbx_description
1 polymer ?
#
loop_
_entity_poly.entity_id
_entity_poly.type
_entity_poly.pdbx_seq_one_letter_code
_entity_poly.pdbx_strand_id
1 'polypeptide(L)'
;MLLRTNMEDLREKTHSKHYELYRQSRLQQMGFADKTADNRPVSLQETYEIKRQQHLRDMQTKEERMRQMFVQKVKEKEAELKTAEQRLHDEFEKLRTKNQEEKRLQDDKKRQLEEEINLFNKKKAAVQAQRAQSERDAMSKRRK
;
A
#
# COMPACT_ATOMS: atom_id res chain seq x y z
N MET A 1 46.78 29.91 -58.56
CA MET A 1 47.70 29.58 -57.44
C MET A 1 47.26 30.13 -56.09
N LEU A 2 46.43 31.17 -55.98
CA LEU A 2 46.02 31.80 -54.71
C LEU A 2 45.06 30.96 -53.83
N LEU A 3 44.08 30.27 -54.44
CA LEU A 3 43.11 29.45 -53.72
C LEU A 3 43.76 28.26 -52.99
N ARG A 4 44.81 27.68 -53.57
CA ARG A 4 45.55 26.58 -52.96
C ARG A 4 46.27 27.04 -51.69
N THR A 5 46.99 28.17 -51.77
CA THR A 5 47.70 28.77 -50.63
C THR A 5 46.74 29.14 -49.51
N ASN A 6 45.61 29.80 -49.82
CA ASN A 6 44.60 30.14 -48.81
C ASN A 6 43.99 28.90 -48.13
N MET A 7 43.81 27.81 -48.87
CA MET A 7 43.33 26.54 -48.31
C MET A 7 44.39 25.82 -47.46
N GLU A 8 45.66 25.89 -47.86
CA GLU A 8 46.79 25.37 -47.06
C GLU A 8 46.94 26.17 -45.76
N ASP A 9 46.90 27.50 -45.80
CA ASP A 9 46.94 28.38 -44.63
C ASP A 9 45.75 28.15 -43.68
N LEU A 10 44.54 27.98 -44.22
CA LEU A 10 43.35 27.69 -43.42
C LEU A 10 43.49 26.34 -42.71
N ARG A 11 44.01 25.33 -43.41
CA ARG A 11 44.25 24.01 -42.84
C ARG A 11 45.31 24.06 -41.75
N GLU A 12 46.41 24.76 -41.99
CA GLU A 12 47.50 24.94 -41.03
C GLU A 12 47.03 25.72 -39.78
N LYS A 13 46.28 26.81 -39.94
CA LYS A 13 45.70 27.58 -38.83
C LYS A 13 44.69 26.75 -38.03
N THR A 14 43.91 25.91 -38.71
CA THR A 14 42.95 25.03 -38.03
C THR A 14 43.65 23.96 -37.20
N HIS A 15 44.68 23.33 -37.73
CA HIS A 15 45.45 22.33 -36.99
C HIS A 15 46.25 22.93 -35.84
N SER A 16 46.93 24.06 -36.08
CA SER A 16 47.83 24.66 -35.10
C SER A 16 47.10 25.46 -34.00
N LYS A 17 45.98 26.12 -34.32
CA LYS A 17 45.29 27.00 -33.35
C LYS A 17 43.89 26.53 -32.98
N HIS A 18 43.04 26.28 -33.97
CA HIS A 18 41.63 26.00 -33.68
C HIS A 18 41.43 24.69 -32.92
N TYR A 19 42.19 23.64 -33.28
CA TYR A 19 42.13 22.37 -32.56
C TYR A 19 42.68 22.47 -31.13
N GLU A 20 43.79 23.17 -30.94
CA GLU A 20 44.39 23.39 -29.62
C GLU A 20 43.43 24.15 -28.69
N LEU A 21 42.84 25.25 -29.18
CA LEU A 21 41.86 26.04 -28.43
C LEU A 21 40.62 25.22 -28.06
N TYR A 22 40.07 24.44 -29.01
CA TYR A 22 38.95 23.56 -28.72
C TYR A 22 39.32 22.52 -27.67
N ARG A 23 40.49 21.87 -27.81
CA ARG A 23 40.98 20.86 -26.86
C ARG A 23 41.16 21.44 -25.46
N GLN A 24 41.79 22.61 -25.33
CA GLN A 24 41.99 23.29 -24.05
C GLN A 24 40.64 23.66 -23.42
N SER A 25 39.74 24.28 -24.20
CA SER A 25 38.39 24.63 -23.73
C SER A 25 37.61 23.41 -23.28
N ARG A 26 37.71 22.30 -24.02
CA ARG A 26 37.03 21.04 -23.70
C ARG A 26 37.57 20.41 -22.41
N LEU A 27 38.89 20.42 -22.22
CA LEU A 27 39.53 19.93 -21.01
C LEU A 27 39.15 20.78 -19.78
N GLN A 28 39.11 22.10 -19.93
CA GLN A 28 38.63 23.01 -18.87
C GLN A 28 37.16 22.79 -18.51
N GLN A 29 36.27 22.59 -19.49
CA GLN A 29 34.87 22.19 -19.24
C GLN A 29 34.78 20.86 -18.49
N MET A 30 35.70 19.94 -18.77
CA MET A 30 35.87 18.70 -18.03
C MET A 30 36.67 18.88 -16.73
N GLY A 31 36.88 20.11 -16.23
CA GLY A 31 37.53 20.39 -14.96
C GLY A 31 39.04 20.13 -14.91
N PHE A 32 39.70 19.97 -16.07
CA PHE A 32 41.15 19.90 -16.15
C PHE A 32 41.73 21.30 -16.34
N ALA A 33 42.67 21.67 -15.47
CA ALA A 33 43.38 22.93 -15.55
C ALA A 33 44.89 22.69 -15.49
N ASP A 34 45.66 23.45 -16.27
CA ASP A 34 47.12 23.30 -16.32
C ASP A 34 47.79 23.72 -15.00
N LYS A 35 47.11 24.54 -14.19
CA LYS A 35 47.60 25.07 -12.91
C LYS A 35 46.48 25.14 -11.87
N THR A 36 46.80 24.85 -10.61
CA THR A 36 45.94 25.14 -9.46
C THR A 36 45.90 26.64 -9.15
N ALA A 37 45.03 27.07 -8.23
CA ALA A 37 45.02 28.44 -7.69
C ALA A 37 46.40 28.87 -7.12
N ASP A 38 47.23 27.91 -6.70
CA ASP A 38 48.59 28.13 -6.19
C ASP A 38 49.68 27.99 -7.27
N ASN A 39 49.30 28.04 -8.55
CA ASN A 39 50.20 27.94 -9.70
C ASN A 39 51.00 26.63 -9.80
N ARG A 40 50.59 25.57 -9.09
CA ARG A 40 51.23 24.25 -9.16
C ARG A 40 50.67 23.45 -10.33
N PRO A 41 51.50 22.68 -11.06
CA PRO A 41 51.01 21.81 -12.11
C PRO A 41 50.07 20.76 -11.52
N VAL A 42 48.84 20.68 -12.03
CA VAL A 42 47.87 19.65 -11.63
C VAL A 42 48.23 18.36 -12.35
N SER A 43 48.43 17.28 -11.61
CA SER A 43 48.56 15.96 -12.23
C SER A 43 47.22 15.55 -12.85
N LEU A 44 47.22 15.30 -14.16
CA LEU A 44 46.03 14.84 -14.89
C LEU A 44 45.45 13.59 -14.23
N GLN A 45 46.34 12.69 -13.79
CA GLN A 45 45.99 11.44 -13.12
C GLN A 45 45.24 11.70 -11.79
N GLU A 46 45.72 12.63 -10.97
CA GLU A 46 45.07 12.97 -9.70
C GLU A 46 43.66 13.51 -9.92
N THR A 47 43.46 14.35 -10.93
CA THR A 47 42.12 14.87 -11.29
C THR A 47 41.17 13.74 -11.69
N TYR A 48 41.64 12.79 -12.49
CA TYR A 48 40.86 11.61 -12.87
C TYR A 48 40.51 10.75 -11.66
N GLU A 49 41.46 10.52 -10.76
CA GLU A 49 41.26 9.73 -9.54
C GLU A 49 40.24 10.39 -8.60
N ILE A 50 40.32 11.71 -8.39
CA ILE A 50 39.36 12.48 -7.59
C ILE A 50 37.95 12.37 -8.19
N LYS A 51 37.81 12.59 -9.49
CA LYS A 51 36.50 12.50 -10.17
C LYS A 51 35.92 11.10 -10.10
N ARG A 52 36.74 10.08 -10.27
CA ARG A 52 36.33 8.68 -10.11
C ARG A 52 35.84 8.41 -8.68
N GLN A 53 36.57 8.88 -7.66
CA GLN A 53 36.16 8.73 -6.27
C GLN A 53 34.86 9.47 -5.96
N GLN A 54 34.69 10.70 -6.46
CA GLN A 54 33.44 11.47 -6.30
C GLN A 54 32.26 10.73 -6.94
N HIS A 55 32.42 10.25 -8.17
CA HIS A 55 31.37 9.50 -8.85
C HIS A 55 30.97 8.23 -8.09
N LEU A 56 31.94 7.48 -7.56
CA LEU A 56 31.66 6.29 -6.75
C LEU A 56 30.91 6.64 -5.46
N ARG A 57 31.30 7.71 -4.76
CA ARG A 57 30.60 8.18 -3.55
C ARG A 57 29.17 8.63 -3.85
N ASP A 58 28.96 9.33 -4.96
CA ASP A 58 27.64 9.78 -5.39
C ASP A 58 26.74 8.58 -5.73
N MET A 59 27.28 7.56 -6.40
CA MET A 59 26.55 6.31 -6.68
C MET A 59 26.16 5.60 -5.38
N GLN A 60 27.09 5.42 -4.44
CA GLN A 60 26.81 4.80 -3.15
C GLN A 60 25.75 5.58 -2.35
N THR A 61 25.85 6.91 -2.34
CA THR A 61 24.89 7.77 -1.63
C THR A 61 23.49 7.66 -2.25
N LYS A 62 23.39 7.63 -3.58
CA LYS A 62 22.11 7.43 -4.27
C LYS A 62 21.54 6.05 -3.99
N GLU A 63 22.37 5.00 -4.03
CA GLU A 63 21.96 3.64 -3.71
C GLU A 63 21.43 3.53 -2.27
N GLU A 64 22.15 4.08 -1.30
CA GLU A 64 21.74 4.06 0.10
C GLU A 64 20.43 4.83 0.31
N ARG A 65 20.26 6.01 -0.33
CA ARG A 65 18.99 6.75 -0.30
C ARG A 65 17.84 5.91 -0.86
N MET A 66 18.05 5.21 -1.99
CA MET A 66 17.02 4.34 -2.57
C MET A 66 16.66 3.18 -1.64
N ARG A 67 17.65 2.56 -1.00
CA ARG A 67 17.43 1.49 -0.01
C ARG A 67 16.64 1.99 1.19
N GLN A 68 16.99 3.16 1.74
CA GLN A 68 16.27 3.75 2.87
C GLN A 68 14.83 4.09 2.52
N MET A 69 14.59 4.69 1.35
CA MET A 69 13.24 4.97 0.87
C MET A 69 12.41 3.69 0.68
N PHE A 70 13.04 2.62 0.17
CA PHE A 70 12.38 1.33 0.05
C PHE A 70 12.00 0.76 1.42
N VAL A 71 12.92 0.73 2.38
CA VAL A 71 12.66 0.25 3.75
C VAL A 71 11.54 1.05 4.40
N GLN A 72 11.56 2.37 4.27
CA GLN A 72 10.51 3.24 4.81
C GLN A 72 9.15 2.92 4.19
N LYS A 73 9.08 2.78 2.87
CA LYS A 73 7.84 2.45 2.16
C LYS A 73 7.32 1.06 2.51
N VAL A 74 8.20 0.08 2.72
CA VAL A 74 7.82 -1.26 3.21
C VAL A 74 7.21 -1.16 4.60
N LYS A 75 7.87 -0.46 5.54
CA LYS A 75 7.35 -0.26 6.89
C LYS A 75 5.98 0.44 6.91
N GLU A 76 5.82 1.48 6.09
CA GLU A 76 4.54 2.19 5.95
C GLU A 76 3.44 1.26 5.43
N LYS A 77 3.74 0.47 4.39
CA LYS A 77 2.78 -0.49 3.83
C LYS A 77 2.44 -1.62 4.79
N GLU A 78 3.42 -2.15 5.52
CA GLU A 78 3.17 -3.14 6.57
C GLU A 78 2.27 -2.56 7.68
N ALA A 79 2.51 -1.32 8.10
CA ALA A 79 1.68 -0.65 9.11
C ALA A 79 0.25 -0.38 8.63
N GLU A 80 0.09 0.04 7.37
CA GLU A 80 -1.22 0.21 6.74
C GLU A 80 -1.99 -1.13 6.68
N LEU A 81 -1.33 -2.19 6.21
CA LEU A 81 -1.93 -3.53 6.13
C LEU A 81 -2.35 -4.03 7.52
N LYS A 82 -1.46 -3.92 8.51
CA LYS A 82 -1.77 -4.30 9.90
C LYS A 82 -2.99 -3.55 10.45
N THR A 83 -3.10 -2.26 10.15
CA THR A 83 -4.25 -1.45 10.58
C THR A 83 -5.54 -1.87 9.87
N ALA A 84 -5.47 -2.17 8.57
CA ALA A 84 -6.61 -2.65 7.80
C ALA A 84 -7.08 -4.04 8.29
N GLU A 85 -6.15 -4.95 8.54
CA GLU A 85 -6.43 -6.28 9.12
C GLU A 85 -7.09 -6.17 10.49
N GLN A 86 -6.57 -5.32 11.37
CA GLN A 86 -7.15 -5.10 12.70
C GLN A 86 -8.59 -4.58 12.61
N ARG A 87 -8.84 -3.59 11.73
CA ARG A 87 -10.21 -3.05 11.54
C ARG A 87 -11.18 -4.10 11.04
N LEU A 88 -10.75 -4.93 10.08
CA LEU A 88 -11.57 -6.00 9.53
C LEU A 88 -11.87 -7.05 10.61
N HIS A 89 -10.88 -7.39 11.44
CA HIS A 89 -11.08 -8.31 12.56
C HIS A 89 -12.05 -7.74 13.60
N ASP A 90 -11.91 -6.47 13.97
CA ASP A 90 -12.82 -5.81 14.91
C ASP A 90 -14.26 -5.73 14.38
N GLU A 91 -14.43 -5.46 13.08
CA GLU A 91 -15.74 -5.44 12.43
C GLU A 91 -16.37 -6.84 12.39
N PHE A 92 -15.57 -7.86 12.09
CA PHE A 92 -16.01 -9.25 12.12
C PHE A 92 -16.49 -9.67 13.52
N GLU A 93 -15.71 -9.38 14.58
CA GLU A 93 -16.09 -9.76 15.95
C GLU A 93 -17.35 -9.01 16.43
N LYS A 94 -17.52 -7.73 16.03
CA LYS A 94 -18.76 -6.98 16.28
C LYS A 94 -19.96 -7.62 15.60
N LEU A 95 -19.84 -7.95 14.31
CA LEU A 95 -20.92 -8.60 13.55
C LEU A 95 -21.25 -9.99 14.11
N ARG A 96 -20.22 -10.76 14.49
CA ARG A 96 -20.36 -12.07 15.11
C ARG A 96 -21.14 -11.99 16.42
N THR A 97 -20.78 -11.02 17.29
CA THR A 97 -21.47 -10.80 18.58
C THR A 97 -22.92 -10.41 18.35
N LYS A 98 -23.17 -9.43 17.46
CA LYS A 98 -24.53 -8.98 17.13
C LYS A 98 -25.39 -10.13 16.59
N ASN A 99 -24.85 -10.95 15.70
CA ASN A 99 -25.56 -12.11 15.15
C ASN A 99 -25.86 -13.15 16.24
N GLN A 100 -24.92 -13.39 17.18
CA GLN A 100 -25.15 -14.28 18.30
C GLN A 100 -26.27 -13.77 19.24
N GLU A 101 -26.32 -12.46 19.50
CA GLU A 101 -27.40 -11.82 20.28
C GLU A 101 -28.75 -11.90 19.57
N GLU A 102 -28.80 -11.59 18.27
CA GLU A 102 -30.01 -11.70 17.46
C GLU A 102 -30.55 -13.13 17.43
N LYS A 103 -29.66 -14.13 17.30
CA LYS A 103 -30.04 -15.54 17.36
C LYS A 103 -30.65 -15.91 18.71
N ARG A 104 -30.02 -15.49 19.82
CA ARG A 104 -30.57 -15.71 21.18
C ARG A 104 -31.96 -15.08 21.33
N LEU A 105 -32.13 -13.85 20.88
CA LEU A 105 -33.41 -13.15 20.95
C LEU A 105 -34.50 -13.85 20.12
N GLN A 106 -34.15 -14.40 18.95
CA GLN A 106 -35.08 -15.18 18.13
C GLN A 106 -35.47 -16.50 18.80
N ASP A 107 -34.51 -17.20 19.41
CA ASP A 107 -34.77 -18.46 20.11
C ASP A 107 -35.66 -18.24 21.35
N ASP A 108 -35.45 -17.15 22.10
CA ASP A 108 -36.32 -16.78 23.23
C ASP A 108 -37.74 -16.45 22.78
N LYS A 109 -37.91 -15.70 21.68
CA LYS A 109 -39.24 -15.41 21.10
C LYS A 109 -39.94 -16.67 20.62
N LYS A 110 -39.22 -17.60 19.98
CA LYS A 110 -39.79 -18.90 19.58
C LYS A 110 -40.31 -19.67 20.78
N ARG A 111 -39.52 -19.74 21.85
CA ARG A 111 -39.91 -20.41 23.10
C ARG A 111 -41.17 -19.79 23.71
N GLN A 112 -41.26 -18.46 23.77
CA GLN A 112 -42.45 -17.76 24.26
C GLN A 112 -43.70 -18.10 23.42
N LEU A 113 -43.58 -18.07 22.09
CA LEU A 113 -44.69 -18.43 21.19
C LEU A 113 -45.10 -19.90 21.35
N GLU A 114 -44.15 -20.81 21.51
CA GLU A 114 -44.44 -22.24 21.77
C GLU A 114 -45.18 -22.42 23.11
N GLU A 115 -44.78 -21.71 24.15
CA GLU A 115 -45.47 -21.70 25.45
C GLU A 115 -46.90 -21.15 25.32
N GLU A 116 -47.11 -20.06 24.58
CA GLU A 116 -48.44 -19.49 24.30
C GLU A 116 -49.32 -20.45 23.50
N ILE A 117 -48.80 -21.07 22.45
CA ILE A 117 -49.50 -22.08 21.64
C ILE A 117 -49.91 -23.26 22.52
N ASN A 118 -49.00 -23.76 23.37
CA ASN A 118 -49.28 -24.85 24.30
C ASN A 118 -50.38 -24.48 25.30
N LEU A 119 -50.34 -23.26 25.84
CA LEU A 119 -51.37 -22.75 26.76
C LEU A 119 -52.73 -22.62 26.05
N PHE A 120 -52.74 -22.11 24.82
CA PHE A 120 -53.94 -22.01 23.98
C PHE A 120 -54.53 -23.40 23.70
N ASN A 121 -53.70 -24.36 23.32
CA ASN A 121 -54.12 -25.74 23.06
C ASN A 121 -54.71 -26.41 24.30
N LYS A 122 -54.09 -26.22 25.48
CA LYS A 122 -54.64 -26.71 26.77
C LYS A 122 -56.02 -26.11 27.07
N LYS A 123 -56.18 -24.78 26.90
CA LYS A 123 -57.47 -24.10 27.10
C LYS A 123 -58.52 -24.61 26.11
N LYS A 124 -58.18 -24.75 24.83
CA LYS A 124 -59.06 -25.29 23.79
C LYS A 124 -59.52 -26.71 24.13
N ALA A 125 -58.61 -27.59 24.53
CA ALA A 125 -58.93 -28.96 24.94
C ALA A 125 -59.87 -29.00 26.16
N ALA A 126 -59.63 -28.15 27.17
CA ALA A 126 -60.49 -28.06 28.35
C ALA A 126 -61.92 -27.63 28.00
N VAL A 127 -62.08 -26.62 27.14
CA VAL A 127 -63.40 -26.16 26.67
C VAL A 127 -64.10 -27.24 25.84
N GLN A 128 -63.37 -27.95 24.97
CA GLN A 128 -63.93 -29.06 24.19
C GLN A 128 -64.39 -30.22 25.08
N ALA A 129 -63.61 -30.56 26.11
CA ALA A 129 -63.98 -31.59 27.09
C ALA A 129 -65.24 -31.19 27.88
N GLN A 130 -65.33 -29.94 28.35
CA GLN A 130 -66.53 -29.43 29.03
C GLN A 130 -67.78 -29.45 28.15
N ARG A 131 -67.66 -29.10 26.85
CA ARG A 131 -68.77 -29.20 25.90
C ARG A 131 -69.22 -30.64 25.70
N ALA A 132 -68.28 -31.55 25.45
CA ALA A 132 -68.60 -32.97 25.27
C ALA A 132 -69.25 -33.59 26.53
N GLN A 133 -68.82 -33.18 27.72
CA GLN A 133 -69.42 -33.61 28.99
C GLN A 133 -70.84 -33.06 29.15
N SER A 134 -71.06 -31.77 28.88
CA SER A 134 -72.39 -31.15 28.88
C SER A 134 -73.36 -31.81 27.90
N GLU A 135 -72.90 -32.17 26.70
CA GLU A 135 -73.68 -32.88 25.69
C GLU A 135 -74.05 -34.30 26.13
N ARG A 136 -73.12 -35.03 26.78
CA ARG A 136 -73.38 -36.35 27.37
C ARG A 136 -74.40 -36.28 28.49
N ASP A 137 -74.28 -35.32 29.39
CA ASP A 137 -75.21 -35.12 30.51
C ASP A 137 -76.61 -34.73 30.02
N ALA A 138 -76.71 -33.89 28.98
CA ALA A 138 -77.97 -33.53 28.34
C ALA A 138 -78.63 -34.75 27.67
N MET A 139 -77.86 -35.61 26.99
CA MET A 139 -78.39 -36.86 26.42
C MET A 139 -78.83 -37.87 27.50
N SER A 140 -78.12 -37.95 28.63
CA SER A 140 -78.52 -38.83 29.74
C SER A 140 -79.82 -38.37 30.41
N LYS A 141 -80.08 -37.05 30.49
CA LYS A 141 -81.33 -36.50 31.02
C LYS A 141 -82.53 -36.69 30.08
N ARG A 142 -82.31 -36.80 28.77
CA ARG A 142 -83.36 -37.06 27.76
C ARG A 142 -83.78 -38.53 27.65
N ARG A 143 -83.02 -39.46 28.22
CA ARG A 143 -83.27 -40.91 28.19
C ARG A 143 -83.95 -41.46 29.45
N LYS A 144 -84.17 -40.60 30.46
CA LYS A 144 -85.03 -40.87 31.62
C LYS A 144 -86.37 -40.18 31.40
#